data_AF-A0A956C4V4-F1
#
_entry.id   AF-A0A956C4V4-F1
#
_cell.length_a   1.000
_cell.length_b   1.000
_cell.length_c   1.000
_cell.angle_alpha   90.00
_cell.angle_beta   90.00
_cell.angle_gamma   90.00
#
_symmetry.space_group_name_H-M   'P 1'
#
loop_
_entity.id
_entity.type
_entity.pdbx_description
1 polymer ?
#
loop_
_entity_poly.entity_id
_entity_poly.type
_entity_poly.pdbx_seq_one_letter_code
_entity_poly.pdbx_strand_id
1 'polypeptide(L)'
;MRHALLFCVSTLPLAAFVACSGDPADVGPAADAGPDRREASVTPDPPEGDAGAPDAERPSACAATRAYTLSCGRELLCGTTGYDTWCKQQETLLSSAQLIAAQIACSTPTRCDATLRRDCQYGKYAPPLTSAQQGLLRDFCRTCAPGGEAACEATAIAYDRDAGPDGVTDLFLAVWESSDALAAEMAQKCTGAQLDAGADAGFAACEKTFGQCAGGVYVDRLPNCP
;
A
#
# COMPACT_ATOMS: atom_id res chain seq x y z
N MET A 1 52.59 -13.53 28.34
CA MET A 1 52.46 -12.45 27.33
C MET A 1 51.09 -12.60 26.69
N ARG A 2 50.21 -11.63 26.95
CA ARG A 2 48.78 -11.62 26.59
C ARG A 2 48.63 -11.03 25.19
N HIS A 3 47.90 -11.69 24.30
CA HIS A 3 47.27 -11.04 23.14
C HIS A 3 45.80 -11.43 23.13
N ALA A 4 44.97 -10.50 23.60
CA ALA A 4 43.53 -10.55 23.50
C ALA A 4 43.13 -10.00 22.12
N LEU A 5 42.51 -10.84 21.29
CA LEU A 5 41.88 -10.43 20.05
C LEU A 5 40.52 -9.81 20.38
N LEU A 6 40.46 -8.49 20.27
CA LEU A 6 39.26 -7.68 20.34
C LEU A 6 38.51 -7.83 18.99
N PHE A 7 37.42 -8.59 18.96
CA PHE A 7 36.50 -8.58 17.82
C PHE A 7 35.59 -7.35 17.95
N CYS A 8 35.84 -6.35 17.11
CA CYS A 8 34.92 -5.22 16.91
C CYS A 8 33.67 -5.74 16.18
N VAL A 9 32.58 -5.90 16.93
CA VAL A 9 31.23 -6.05 16.38
C VAL A 9 30.77 -4.67 15.92
N SER A 10 30.86 -4.41 14.62
CA SER A 10 30.27 -3.22 14.01
C SER A 10 28.76 -3.43 13.85
N THR A 11 27.98 -3.04 14.86
CA THR A 11 26.54 -2.86 14.72
C THR A 11 26.27 -1.66 13.84
N LEU A 12 25.91 -1.90 12.57
CA LEU A 12 25.29 -0.89 11.71
C LEU A 12 23.87 -0.59 12.25
N PRO A 13 23.47 0.68 12.38
CA PRO A 13 22.10 1.04 12.69
C PRO A 13 21.22 0.68 11.49
N LEU A 14 20.26 -0.22 11.70
CA LEU A 14 19.11 -0.36 10.82
C LEU A 14 18.42 1.01 10.76
N ALA A 15 18.55 1.69 9.62
CA ALA A 15 17.70 2.81 9.29
C ALA A 15 16.26 2.31 9.35
N ALA A 16 15.46 2.95 10.21
CA ALA A 16 14.05 2.67 10.39
C ALA A 16 13.35 2.77 9.03
N PHE A 17 12.99 1.63 8.47
CA PHE A 17 12.07 1.57 7.37
C PHE A 17 10.73 2.09 7.89
N VAL A 18 10.21 3.13 7.23
CA VAL A 18 8.81 3.52 7.30
C VAL A 18 8.01 2.43 6.60
N ALA A 19 7.89 1.28 7.27
CA ALA A 19 6.86 0.29 7.05
C ALA A 19 5.94 0.41 8.27
N CYS A 20 4.72 0.90 8.05
CA CYS A 20 3.58 0.87 8.97
C CYS A 20 3.92 0.79 10.48
N SER A 21 4.34 1.89 11.08
CA SER A 21 4.20 2.08 12.52
C SER A 21 3.36 3.34 12.72
N GLY A 22 2.07 3.13 12.98
CA GLY A 22 1.28 4.16 13.66
C GLY A 22 2.02 4.60 14.93
N ASP A 23 1.92 5.89 15.23
CA ASP A 23 2.30 6.43 16.52
C ASP A 23 1.63 5.60 17.64
N PRO A 24 2.37 5.19 18.69
CA PRO A 24 1.76 4.53 19.84
C PRO A 24 1.04 5.59 20.69
N ALA A 25 -0.20 5.92 20.33
CA ALA A 25 -1.10 6.68 21.18
C ALA A 25 -2.47 5.98 21.25
N ASP A 26 -2.79 5.54 22.47
CA ASP A 26 -4.12 5.19 22.99
C ASP A 26 -4.89 4.01 22.35
N VAL A 27 -4.65 2.81 22.89
CA VAL A 27 -5.58 1.69 22.78
C VAL A 27 -6.64 1.81 23.89
N GLY A 28 -7.72 2.53 23.60
CA GLY A 28 -8.98 2.42 24.33
C GLY A 28 -9.85 1.29 23.75
N PRO A 29 -10.74 0.65 24.54
CA PRO A 29 -11.51 -0.49 24.07
C PRO A 29 -12.58 -0.03 23.08
N ALA A 30 -12.42 -0.37 21.80
CA ALA A 30 -13.48 -0.20 20.81
C ALA A 30 -14.48 -1.36 20.96
N ALA A 31 -15.71 -0.98 21.28
CA ALA A 31 -16.85 -1.85 21.48
C ALA A 31 -17.35 -2.47 20.16
N ASP A 32 -17.98 -3.64 20.30
CA ASP A 32 -18.79 -4.31 19.28
C ASP A 32 -19.73 -3.34 18.55
N ALA A 33 -19.65 -3.31 17.23
CA ALA A 33 -20.74 -2.88 16.37
C ALA A 33 -20.77 -3.74 15.10
N GLY A 34 -21.70 -4.69 15.10
CA GLY A 34 -22.16 -5.40 13.90
C GLY A 34 -22.89 -4.48 12.92
N PRO A 35 -23.36 -5.03 11.78
CA PRO A 35 -23.31 -4.35 10.51
C PRO A 35 -24.57 -3.52 10.24
N ASP A 36 -24.39 -2.27 9.85
CA ASP A 36 -25.40 -1.53 9.12
C ASP A 36 -24.83 -1.06 7.77
N ARG A 37 -25.52 -1.51 6.72
CA ARG A 37 -25.34 -1.11 5.32
C ARG A 37 -25.14 0.40 5.20
N ARG A 38 -24.06 0.81 4.54
CA ARG A 38 -23.95 2.15 3.96
C ARG A 38 -23.68 2.02 2.47
N GLU A 39 -24.75 2.26 1.71
CA GLU A 39 -24.64 2.59 0.29
C GLU A 39 -23.93 3.94 0.18
N ALA A 40 -22.77 3.96 -0.49
CA ALA A 40 -22.17 5.19 -1.00
C ALA A 40 -21.71 4.93 -2.44
N SER A 41 -22.68 4.92 -3.35
CA SER A 41 -22.43 5.09 -4.78
C SER A 41 -21.91 6.52 -5.00
N VAL A 42 -20.60 6.68 -5.17
CA VAL A 42 -20.04 7.93 -5.69
C VAL A 42 -19.98 7.80 -7.21
N THR A 43 -20.79 8.61 -7.88
CA THR A 43 -20.71 8.84 -9.32
C THR A 43 -19.32 9.39 -9.65
N PRO A 44 -18.56 8.81 -10.59
CA PRO A 44 -17.29 9.36 -11.02
C PRO A 44 -17.50 10.77 -11.59
N ASP A 45 -16.62 11.72 -11.22
CA ASP A 45 -16.52 12.99 -11.93
C ASP A 45 -16.28 12.71 -13.43
N PRO A 46 -16.95 13.44 -14.34
CA PRO A 46 -16.73 13.27 -15.76
C PRO A 46 -15.27 13.63 -16.11
N PRO A 47 -14.65 12.94 -17.09
CA PRO A 47 -13.33 13.30 -17.54
C PRO A 47 -13.37 14.70 -18.16
N GLU A 48 -12.65 15.65 -17.57
CA GLU A 48 -12.32 16.90 -18.23
C GLU A 48 -11.48 16.55 -19.47
N GLY A 49 -12.08 16.72 -20.64
CA GLY A 49 -11.38 16.65 -21.91
C GLY A 49 -10.52 17.89 -22.07
N ASP A 50 -9.26 17.70 -22.48
CA ASP A 50 -8.59 18.70 -23.29
C ASP A 50 -7.87 18.03 -24.46
N ALA A 51 -8.08 18.62 -25.62
CA ALA A 51 -7.61 18.15 -26.91
C ALA A 51 -6.26 18.80 -27.22
N GLY A 52 -5.24 17.98 -27.47
CA GLY A 52 -4.11 18.36 -28.30
C GLY A 52 -3.16 19.41 -27.73
N ALA A 53 -2.37 19.02 -26.73
CA ALA A 53 -1.01 19.54 -26.58
C ALA A 53 -0.02 18.42 -26.98
N PRO A 54 1.07 18.71 -27.71
CA PRO A 54 2.13 17.72 -27.92
C PRO A 54 2.63 17.25 -26.56
N ASP A 55 2.79 15.93 -26.39
CA ASP A 55 3.14 15.22 -25.16
C ASP A 55 4.12 16.02 -24.28
N ALA A 56 3.59 16.91 -23.45
CA ALA A 56 4.31 17.42 -22.30
C ALA A 56 4.43 16.18 -21.42
N GLU A 57 5.62 15.59 -21.45
CA GLU A 57 5.96 14.34 -20.76
C GLU A 57 5.30 14.36 -19.38
N ARG A 58 4.19 13.63 -19.26
CA ARG A 58 3.36 13.65 -18.07
C ARG A 58 4.30 13.27 -16.92
N PRO A 59 4.42 14.08 -15.86
CA PRO A 59 5.45 13.86 -14.85
C PRO A 59 5.31 12.44 -14.31
N SER A 60 6.42 11.70 -14.31
CA SER A 60 6.45 10.37 -13.69
C SER A 60 6.10 10.50 -12.21
N ALA A 61 5.58 9.43 -11.60
CA ALA A 61 5.32 9.45 -10.17
C ALA A 61 6.62 9.68 -9.38
N CYS A 62 7.78 9.23 -9.87
CA CYS A 62 9.09 9.57 -9.33
C CYS A 62 9.37 11.07 -9.31
N ALA A 63 9.14 11.77 -10.43
CA ALA A 63 9.38 13.21 -10.51
C ALA A 63 8.41 13.98 -9.60
N ALA A 64 7.12 13.60 -9.58
CA ALA A 64 6.12 14.18 -8.70
C ALA A 64 6.47 13.96 -7.22
N THR A 65 6.82 12.74 -6.85
CA THR A 65 7.19 12.36 -5.48
C THR A 65 8.50 13.02 -5.03
N ARG A 66 9.46 13.21 -5.94
CA ARG A 66 10.69 13.96 -5.66
C ARG A 66 10.39 15.42 -5.36
N ALA A 67 9.66 16.08 -6.25
CA ALA A 67 9.30 17.50 -6.08
C ALA A 67 8.51 17.71 -4.78
N TYR A 68 7.55 16.83 -4.51
CA TYR A 68 6.81 16.78 -3.25
C TYR A 68 7.73 16.66 -2.03
N THR A 69 8.56 15.61 -1.98
CA THR A 69 9.45 15.32 -0.85
C THR A 69 10.34 16.52 -0.52
N LEU A 70 10.95 17.12 -1.55
CA LEU A 70 11.79 18.31 -1.38
C LEU A 70 10.97 19.53 -0.95
N SER A 71 9.78 19.75 -1.53
CA SER A 71 8.91 20.88 -1.16
C SER A 71 8.42 20.81 0.29
N CYS A 72 8.31 19.60 0.84
CA CYS A 72 7.94 19.34 2.22
C CYS A 72 9.15 19.34 3.17
N GLY A 73 10.35 19.69 2.69
CA GLY A 73 11.57 19.74 3.51
C GLY A 73 12.06 18.37 3.98
N ARG A 74 11.74 17.29 3.25
CA ARG A 74 12.12 15.93 3.58
C ARG A 74 13.30 15.45 2.74
N GLU A 75 14.04 14.49 3.28
CA GLU A 75 15.12 13.83 2.55
C GLU A 75 14.58 12.79 1.57
N LEU A 76 15.24 12.66 0.42
CA LEU A 76 14.92 11.63 -0.56
C LEU A 76 15.47 10.28 -0.09
N LEU A 77 14.65 9.23 -0.18
CA LEU A 77 15.12 7.86 0.02
C LEU A 77 16.22 7.56 -1.01
N CYS A 78 17.30 6.91 -0.57
CA CYS A 78 18.52 6.69 -1.38
C CYS A 78 19.28 7.97 -1.79
N GLY A 79 18.98 9.11 -1.15
CA GLY A 79 19.67 10.38 -1.41
C GLY A 79 19.38 10.97 -2.81
N THR A 80 19.95 12.14 -3.08
CA THR A 80 19.69 12.89 -4.32
C THR A 80 20.21 12.20 -5.59
N THR A 81 21.26 11.38 -5.46
CA THR A 81 21.89 10.65 -6.57
C THR A 81 21.26 9.29 -6.83
N GLY A 82 20.76 8.61 -5.79
CA GLY A 82 20.21 7.25 -5.90
C GLY A 82 18.69 7.19 -6.10
N TYR A 83 17.96 8.24 -5.70
CA TYR A 83 16.49 8.25 -5.69
C TYR A 83 15.87 7.94 -7.05
N ASP A 84 16.28 8.61 -8.13
CA ASP A 84 15.61 8.47 -9.43
C ASP A 84 15.75 7.05 -9.99
N THR A 85 16.90 6.39 -9.75
CA THR A 85 17.14 5.00 -10.14
C THR A 85 16.33 4.03 -9.30
N TRP A 86 16.37 4.20 -7.97
CA TRP A 86 15.61 3.37 -7.04
C TRP A 86 14.11 3.48 -7.30
N CYS A 87 13.60 4.69 -7.46
CA CYS A 87 12.18 4.94 -7.65
C CYS A 87 11.65 4.31 -8.94
N LYS A 88 12.39 4.39 -10.06
CA LYS A 88 11.99 3.73 -11.30
C LYS A 88 11.90 2.21 -11.15
N GLN A 89 12.83 1.61 -10.40
CA GLN A 89 12.76 0.18 -10.09
C GLN A 89 11.55 -0.14 -9.22
N GLN A 90 11.27 0.70 -8.21
CA GLN A 90 10.11 0.54 -7.33
C GLN A 90 8.80 0.61 -8.13
N GLU A 91 8.64 1.64 -8.98
CA GLU A 91 7.48 1.79 -9.85
C GLU A 91 7.28 0.56 -10.74
N THR A 92 8.36 0.04 -11.33
CA THR A 92 8.30 -1.10 -12.24
C THR A 92 7.98 -2.41 -11.53
N LEU A 93 8.55 -2.63 -10.34
CA LEU A 93 8.44 -3.90 -9.63
C LEU A 93 7.17 -3.97 -8.79
N LEU A 94 6.80 -2.87 -8.13
CA LEU A 94 5.86 -2.90 -7.01
C LEU A 94 4.58 -2.13 -7.27
N SER A 95 4.61 -1.06 -8.07
CA SER A 95 3.49 -0.12 -8.13
C SER A 95 2.45 -0.51 -9.17
N SER A 96 1.18 -0.41 -8.79
CA SER A 96 0.06 -0.43 -9.73
C SER A 96 -0.04 0.88 -10.52
N ALA A 97 -0.79 0.86 -11.62
CA ALA A 97 -1.13 2.07 -12.37
C ALA A 97 -1.96 3.06 -11.53
N GLN A 98 -2.84 2.55 -10.66
CA GLN A 98 -3.67 3.34 -9.76
C GLN A 98 -2.82 4.09 -8.71
N LEU A 99 -1.83 3.41 -8.11
CA LEU A 99 -0.88 4.05 -7.20
C LEU A 99 -0.09 5.14 -7.91
N ILE A 100 0.44 4.86 -9.11
CA ILE A 100 1.19 5.86 -9.89
C ILE A 100 0.32 7.09 -10.18
N ALA A 101 -0.91 6.88 -10.66
CA ALA A 101 -1.84 7.98 -10.94
C ALA A 101 -2.17 8.80 -9.69
N ALA A 102 -2.42 8.13 -8.55
CA ALA A 102 -2.69 8.78 -7.27
C ALA A 102 -1.47 9.53 -6.72
N GLN A 103 -0.27 8.97 -6.85
CA GLN A 103 0.99 9.64 -6.47
C GLN A 103 1.19 10.92 -7.27
N ILE A 104 0.96 10.91 -8.58
CA ILE A 104 1.05 12.11 -9.42
C ILE A 104 0.04 13.17 -8.96
N ALA A 105 -1.21 12.78 -8.69
CA ALA A 105 -2.28 13.72 -8.34
C ALA A 105 -2.17 14.30 -6.92
N CYS A 106 -1.64 13.52 -5.97
CA CYS A 106 -1.69 13.84 -4.54
C CYS A 106 -0.34 14.26 -3.94
N SER A 107 0.77 14.13 -4.67
CA SER A 107 2.09 14.57 -4.21
C SER A 107 2.28 16.07 -4.48
N THR A 108 1.57 16.91 -3.72
CA THR A 108 1.60 18.39 -3.86
C THR A 108 2.12 19.07 -2.59
N PRO A 109 2.68 20.29 -2.66
CA PRO A 109 3.17 21.01 -1.48
C PRO A 109 2.11 21.28 -0.42
N THR A 110 0.83 21.35 -0.83
CA THR A 110 -0.31 21.52 0.08
C THR A 110 -0.66 20.25 0.87
N ARG A 111 -0.03 19.11 0.57
CA ARG A 111 -0.29 17.79 1.18
C ARG A 111 0.97 17.22 1.84
N CYS A 112 1.79 18.07 2.46
CA CYS A 112 2.93 17.61 3.25
C CYS A 112 2.52 16.78 4.48
N ASP A 113 1.30 16.98 4.97
CA ASP A 113 0.68 16.09 5.94
C ASP A 113 0.43 14.70 5.33
N ALA A 114 0.90 13.66 6.02
CA ALA A 114 0.83 12.29 5.51
C ALA A 114 -0.62 11.79 5.42
N THR A 115 -1.46 12.13 6.40
CA THR A 115 -2.87 11.75 6.45
C THR A 115 -3.65 12.40 5.30
N LEU A 116 -3.49 13.71 5.08
CA LEU A 116 -4.12 14.41 3.96
C LEU A 116 -3.67 13.88 2.59
N ARG A 117 -2.40 13.46 2.48
CA ARG A 117 -1.91 12.85 1.23
C ARG A 117 -2.52 11.48 1.01
N ARG A 118 -2.56 10.61 2.04
CA ARG A 118 -3.13 9.26 1.91
C ARG A 118 -4.63 9.31 1.64
N ASP A 119 -5.36 10.19 2.32
CA ASP A 119 -6.78 10.42 2.05
C ASP A 119 -7.03 10.80 0.58
N CYS A 120 -6.23 11.73 0.04
CA CYS A 120 -6.27 12.04 -1.39
C CYS A 120 -5.98 10.83 -2.28
N GLN A 121 -4.97 10.02 -1.94
CA GLN A 121 -4.57 8.86 -2.74
C GLN A 121 -5.67 7.80 -2.78
N TYR A 122 -6.16 7.38 -1.62
CA TYR A 122 -7.20 6.36 -1.51
C TYR A 122 -8.51 6.82 -2.15
N GLY A 123 -8.85 8.10 -1.99
CA GLY A 123 -10.00 8.71 -2.65
C GLY A 123 -9.92 8.77 -4.18
N LYS A 124 -8.77 8.41 -4.78
CA LYS A 124 -8.57 8.28 -6.23
C LYS A 124 -8.58 6.83 -6.73
N TYR A 125 -8.52 5.84 -5.83
CA TYR A 125 -8.60 4.44 -6.24
C TYR A 125 -10.03 4.10 -6.66
N ALA A 126 -10.16 3.57 -7.88
CA ALA A 126 -11.44 3.27 -8.49
C ALA A 126 -11.34 2.08 -9.44
N PRO A 127 -12.41 1.28 -9.61
CA PRO A 127 -12.47 0.20 -10.59
C PRO A 127 -12.22 0.66 -12.04
N PRO A 128 -11.84 -0.26 -12.95
CA PRO A 128 -11.69 -1.69 -12.73
C PRO A 128 -10.33 -2.10 -12.13
N LEU A 129 -10.34 -3.19 -11.36
CA LEU A 129 -9.12 -3.92 -10.99
C LEU A 129 -8.58 -4.71 -12.20
N THR A 130 -7.27 -4.95 -12.23
CA THR A 130 -6.69 -5.92 -13.17
C THR A 130 -7.09 -7.35 -12.81
N SER A 131 -6.88 -8.30 -13.72
CA SER A 131 -7.18 -9.71 -13.44
C SER A 131 -6.34 -10.27 -12.29
N ALA A 132 -5.10 -9.83 -12.12
CA ALA A 132 -4.23 -10.26 -11.02
C ALA A 132 -4.72 -9.70 -9.68
N GLN A 133 -5.07 -8.42 -9.63
CA GLN A 133 -5.63 -7.76 -8.45
C GLN A 133 -6.98 -8.36 -8.03
N GLN A 134 -7.89 -8.60 -8.99
CA GLN A 134 -9.15 -9.30 -8.73
C GLN A 134 -8.90 -10.75 -8.27
N GLY A 135 -7.86 -11.39 -8.80
CA GLY A 135 -7.44 -12.73 -8.37
C GLY A 135 -7.05 -12.76 -6.90
N LEU A 136 -6.16 -11.85 -6.49
CA LEU A 136 -5.74 -11.69 -5.10
C LEU A 136 -6.94 -11.45 -4.17
N LEU A 137 -7.81 -10.51 -4.53
CA LEU A 137 -9.01 -10.18 -3.75
C LEU A 137 -9.91 -11.41 -3.53
N ARG A 138 -10.24 -12.12 -4.61
CA ARG A 138 -11.10 -13.31 -4.55
C ARG A 138 -10.46 -14.43 -3.74
N ASP A 139 -9.16 -14.66 -3.93
CA ASP A 139 -8.44 -15.73 -3.24
C ASP A 139 -8.33 -15.44 -1.74
N PHE A 140 -8.09 -14.18 -1.36
CA PHE A 140 -8.20 -13.74 0.02
C PHE A 140 -9.61 -13.98 0.58
N CYS A 141 -10.66 -13.48 -0.10
CA CYS A 141 -12.01 -13.53 0.45
C CYS A 141 -12.52 -14.97 0.62
N ARG A 142 -12.16 -15.87 -0.28
CA ARG A 142 -12.42 -17.31 -0.14
C ARG A 142 -11.64 -17.94 1.02
N THR A 143 -10.47 -17.41 1.36
CA THR A 143 -9.64 -17.88 2.47
C THR A 143 -10.17 -17.39 3.82
N CYS A 144 -10.48 -16.09 3.92
CA CYS A 144 -10.77 -15.44 5.19
C CYS A 144 -12.27 -15.26 5.49
N ALA A 145 -13.13 -15.33 4.46
CA ALA A 145 -14.58 -15.19 4.57
C ALA A 145 -15.33 -16.31 3.82
N PRO A 146 -15.08 -17.60 4.12
CA PRO A 146 -15.74 -18.69 3.42
C PRO A 146 -17.28 -18.61 3.59
N GLY A 147 -18.00 -18.65 2.46
CA GLY A 147 -19.45 -18.48 2.42
C GLY A 147 -19.94 -17.02 2.48
N GLY A 148 -19.03 -16.04 2.57
CA GLY A 148 -19.29 -14.60 2.56
C GLY A 148 -18.46 -13.85 1.51
N GLU A 149 -17.95 -14.55 0.50
CA GLU A 149 -16.93 -14.06 -0.42
C GLU A 149 -17.39 -12.80 -1.16
N ALA A 150 -18.62 -12.79 -1.69
CA ALA A 150 -19.15 -11.64 -2.42
C ALA A 150 -19.26 -10.37 -1.54
N ALA A 151 -19.61 -10.53 -0.26
CA ALA A 151 -19.66 -9.41 0.67
C ALA A 151 -18.25 -8.90 0.99
N CYS A 152 -17.30 -9.81 1.24
CA CYS A 152 -15.89 -9.48 1.42
C CYS A 152 -15.31 -8.74 0.20
N GLU A 153 -15.53 -9.24 -1.01
CA GLU A 153 -15.02 -8.60 -2.24
C GLU A 153 -15.58 -7.19 -2.43
N ALA A 154 -16.85 -6.97 -2.07
CA ALA A 154 -17.49 -5.66 -2.20
C ALA A 154 -16.97 -4.63 -1.17
N THR A 155 -16.67 -5.06 0.06
CA THR A 155 -16.29 -4.13 1.15
C THR A 155 -14.78 -3.94 1.24
N ALA A 156 -13.98 -4.97 0.98
CA ALA A 156 -12.53 -4.96 1.19
C ALA A 156 -11.76 -3.94 0.36
N ILE A 157 -12.32 -3.50 -0.77
CA ILE A 157 -11.68 -2.57 -1.70
C ILE A 157 -12.36 -1.19 -1.73
N ALA A 158 -13.34 -0.96 -0.86
CA ALA A 158 -14.04 0.31 -0.75
C ALA A 158 -13.30 1.23 0.23
N TYR A 159 -13.05 2.48 -0.17
CA TYR A 159 -12.49 3.49 0.71
C TYR A 159 -13.62 4.26 1.41
N ASP A 160 -13.69 4.15 2.73
CA ASP A 160 -14.59 4.98 3.55
C ASP A 160 -13.91 6.31 3.92
N ARG A 161 -14.34 7.39 3.27
CA ARG A 161 -13.81 8.73 3.54
C ARG A 161 -14.15 9.25 4.93
N ASP A 162 -15.23 8.78 5.56
CA ASP A 162 -15.61 9.21 6.90
C ASP A 162 -14.71 8.54 7.96
N ALA A 163 -14.27 7.31 7.70
CA ALA A 163 -13.29 6.62 8.53
C ALA A 163 -11.85 7.15 8.31
N GLY A 164 -11.59 7.76 7.15
CA GLY A 164 -10.29 8.30 6.79
C GLY A 164 -9.26 7.22 6.47
N PRO A 165 -7.99 7.62 6.25
CA PRO A 165 -6.97 6.71 5.72
C PRO A 165 -6.55 5.61 6.70
N ASP A 166 -6.80 5.76 8.00
CA ASP A 166 -6.49 4.74 9.02
C ASP A 166 -7.51 3.59 9.02
N GLY A 167 -8.67 3.77 8.38
CA GLY A 167 -9.68 2.72 8.21
C GLY A 167 -9.41 1.75 7.05
N VAL A 168 -8.30 1.93 6.33
CA VAL A 168 -7.94 1.10 5.18
C VAL A 168 -7.28 -0.20 5.62
N THR A 169 -7.72 -1.32 5.04
CA THR A 169 -7.20 -2.66 5.33
C THR A 169 -5.89 -2.95 4.59
N ASP A 170 -5.10 -3.90 5.11
CA ASP A 170 -3.89 -4.38 4.40
C ASP A 170 -4.23 -4.99 3.04
N LEU A 171 -5.41 -5.63 2.93
CA LEU A 171 -5.92 -6.15 1.66
C LEU A 171 -6.22 -5.04 0.65
N PHE A 172 -6.86 -3.95 1.08
CA PHE A 172 -7.11 -2.81 0.21
C PHE A 172 -5.80 -2.30 -0.38
N LEU A 173 -4.77 -2.12 0.45
CA LEU A 173 -3.45 -1.68 -0.02
C LEU A 173 -2.82 -2.70 -0.96
N ALA A 174 -2.79 -3.97 -0.58
CA ALA A 174 -2.21 -5.03 -1.40
C ALA A 174 -2.88 -5.12 -2.78
N VAL A 175 -4.19 -4.93 -2.87
CA VAL A 175 -4.94 -4.97 -4.13
C VAL A 175 -4.72 -3.70 -4.95
N TRP A 176 -4.84 -2.52 -4.36
CA TRP A 176 -4.80 -1.26 -5.11
C TRP A 176 -3.40 -0.76 -5.41
N GLU A 177 -2.42 -1.04 -4.55
CA GLU A 177 -1.07 -0.47 -4.67
C GLU A 177 -0.07 -1.40 -5.38
N SER A 178 -0.34 -2.70 -5.41
CA SER A 178 0.57 -3.69 -6.00
C SER A 178 0.49 -3.78 -7.51
N SER A 179 1.65 -3.94 -8.15
CA SER A 179 1.77 -4.36 -9.55
C SER A 179 1.12 -5.73 -9.77
N ASP A 180 0.76 -6.06 -11.01
CA ASP A 180 0.14 -7.36 -11.34
C ASP A 180 1.02 -8.55 -10.94
N ALA A 181 2.34 -8.42 -11.11
CA ALA A 181 3.29 -9.46 -10.74
C ALA A 181 3.32 -9.66 -9.21
N LEU A 182 3.31 -8.57 -8.45
CA LEU A 182 3.32 -8.61 -6.99
C LEU A 182 1.99 -9.13 -6.44
N ALA A 183 0.86 -8.68 -6.99
CA ALA A 183 -0.46 -9.17 -6.62
C ALA A 183 -0.62 -10.67 -6.90
N ALA A 184 -0.13 -11.15 -8.03
CA ALA A 184 -0.13 -12.58 -8.35
C ALA A 184 0.75 -13.40 -7.38
N GLU A 185 1.90 -12.87 -6.99
CA GLU A 185 2.77 -13.52 -6.01
C GLU A 185 2.13 -13.56 -4.62
N MET A 186 1.51 -12.47 -4.17
CA MET A 186 0.74 -12.42 -2.93
C MET A 186 -0.41 -13.42 -2.95
N ALA A 187 -1.14 -13.55 -4.08
CA ALA A 187 -2.22 -14.52 -4.19
C ALA A 187 -1.69 -15.95 -3.99
N GLN A 188 -0.53 -16.27 -4.56
CA GLN A 188 0.08 -17.60 -4.45
C GLN A 188 0.64 -17.91 -3.06
N LYS A 189 1.25 -16.93 -2.39
CA LYS A 189 1.97 -17.13 -1.13
C LYS A 189 1.13 -16.84 0.11
N CYS A 190 0.14 -15.97 0.00
CA CYS A 190 -0.57 -15.37 1.13
C CYS A 190 -2.07 -15.67 1.11
N THR A 191 -2.52 -16.68 0.39
CA THR A 191 -3.93 -17.10 0.44
C THR A 191 -4.04 -18.63 0.47
N GLY A 192 -5.25 -19.15 0.62
CA GLY A 192 -5.51 -20.58 0.65
C GLY A 192 -4.82 -21.29 1.82
N ALA A 193 -4.32 -22.49 1.56
CA ALA A 193 -3.67 -23.34 2.56
C ALA A 193 -2.35 -22.75 3.07
N GLN A 194 -1.76 -21.79 2.34
CA GLN A 194 -0.48 -21.16 2.65
C GLN A 194 -0.61 -20.11 3.76
N LEU A 195 -1.80 -19.53 3.93
CA LEU A 195 -2.05 -18.51 4.94
C LEU A 195 -2.35 -19.10 6.33
N ASP A 196 -2.62 -20.41 6.41
CA ASP A 196 -3.08 -21.20 7.56
C ASP A 196 -3.23 -20.43 8.88
N ALA A 197 -4.27 -19.60 8.96
CA ALA A 197 -4.62 -18.86 10.16
C ALA A 197 -5.24 -19.77 11.24
N GLY A 198 -5.41 -21.07 10.95
CA GLY A 198 -6.28 -21.97 11.68
C GLY A 198 -7.77 -21.69 11.38
N ALA A 199 -8.56 -22.75 11.20
CA ALA A 199 -9.97 -22.65 10.81
C ALA A 199 -10.85 -21.84 11.79
N ASP A 200 -10.38 -21.61 13.02
CA ASP A 200 -11.15 -20.98 14.10
C ASP A 200 -10.74 -19.51 14.40
N ALA A 201 -9.76 -18.95 13.70
CA ALA A 201 -9.21 -17.64 14.07
C ALA A 201 -10.08 -16.44 13.63
N GLY A 202 -11.10 -16.67 12.79
CA GLY A 202 -12.01 -15.63 12.30
C GLY A 202 -11.39 -14.66 11.30
N PHE A 203 -12.22 -13.81 10.72
CA PHE A 203 -11.84 -12.91 9.61
C PHE A 203 -10.66 -11.99 9.97
N ALA A 204 -10.73 -11.31 11.12
CA ALA A 204 -9.72 -10.32 11.53
C ALA A 204 -8.32 -10.96 11.74
N ALA A 205 -8.25 -12.17 12.28
CA ALA A 205 -6.96 -12.86 12.43
C ALA A 205 -6.41 -13.34 11.07
N CYS A 206 -7.29 -13.79 10.18
CA CYS A 206 -6.92 -14.16 8.83
C CYS A 206 -6.39 -12.96 8.05
N GLU A 207 -7.08 -11.81 8.14
CA GLU A 207 -6.66 -10.54 7.55
C GLU A 207 -5.29 -10.08 8.06
N LYS A 208 -5.07 -10.14 9.37
CA LYS A 208 -3.77 -9.82 9.96
C LYS A 208 -2.65 -10.74 9.45
N THR A 209 -2.93 -12.03 9.34
CA THR A 209 -1.95 -13.01 8.84
C THR A 209 -1.64 -12.75 7.36
N PHE A 210 -2.66 -12.40 6.57
CA PHE A 210 -2.48 -11.94 5.20
C PHE A 210 -1.60 -10.71 5.12
N GLY A 211 -1.90 -9.67 5.90
CA GLY A 211 -1.13 -8.43 5.90
C GLY A 211 0.35 -8.65 6.22
N GLN A 212 0.65 -9.51 7.21
CA GLN A 212 2.01 -9.92 7.54
C GLN A 212 2.71 -10.64 6.38
N CYS A 213 2.02 -11.58 5.72
CA CYS A 213 2.58 -12.29 4.56
C CYS A 213 2.80 -11.35 3.37
N ALA A 214 1.80 -10.55 3.01
CA ALA A 214 1.85 -9.62 1.89
C ALA A 214 2.94 -8.55 2.11
N GLY A 215 3.06 -8.03 3.34
CA GLY A 215 4.16 -7.14 3.73
C GLY A 215 5.53 -7.79 3.56
N GLY A 216 5.69 -9.07 3.92
CA GLY A 216 6.91 -9.83 3.65
C GLY A 216 7.24 -9.94 2.16
N VAL A 217 6.25 -10.32 1.34
CA VAL A 217 6.39 -10.40 -0.12
C VAL A 217 6.77 -9.04 -0.73
N TYR A 218 6.18 -7.94 -0.26
CA TYR A 218 6.52 -6.60 -0.69
C TYR A 218 7.98 -6.25 -0.35
N VAL A 219 8.39 -6.48 0.90
CA VAL A 219 9.75 -6.17 1.38
C VAL A 219 10.81 -6.96 0.61
N ASP A 220 10.56 -8.24 0.32
CA ASP A 220 11.47 -9.09 -0.47
C ASP A 220 11.68 -8.58 -1.90
N ARG A 221 10.79 -7.72 -2.40
CA ARG A 221 10.82 -7.16 -3.75
C ARG A 221 11.32 -5.70 -3.78
N LEU A 222 11.59 -5.09 -2.63
CA LEU A 222 12.12 -3.73 -2.57
C LEU A 222 13.48 -3.65 -3.28
N PRO A 223 13.65 -2.71 -4.23
CA PRO A 223 14.96 -2.48 -4.83
C PRO A 223 15.93 -1.89 -3.79
N ASN A 224 17.19 -2.30 -3.87
CA ASN A 224 18.26 -1.70 -3.06
C ASN A 224 18.52 -0.25 -3.50
N CYS A 225 18.95 0.60 -2.56
CA CYS A 225 19.53 1.89 -2.93
C CYS A 225 20.85 1.67 -3.70
N PRO A 226 21.01 2.29 -4.87
CA PRO A 226 22.24 2.19 -5.66
C PRO A 226 23.40 3.01 -5.10
#